data_AF-A0A382EC88-F1
#
_entry.id   AF-A0A382EC88-F1
#
_cell.length_a   1.000
_cell.length_b   1.000
_cell.length_c   1.000
_cell.angle_alpha   90.00
_cell.angle_beta   90.00
_cell.angle_gamma   90.00
#
_symmetry.space_group_name_H-M   'P 1'
#
loop_
_entity.id
_entity.type
_entity.pdbx_description
1 polymer ?
#
loop_
_entity_poly.entity_id
_entity_poly.type
_entity_poly.pdbx_seq_one_letter_code
_entity_poly.pdbx_strand_id
1 'polypeptide(L)'
;MTRILITGSNSGFGRLAALSLSREGHQVIATMRTLAKGEELRSTAEDEGLSIEIRQLDVCDPDSVEACIADPLDIDVLVNNAGFEVQGAIEQIDDALMQRQF
;
A
#
# COMPACT_ATOMS: atom_id res chain seq x y z
N MET A 1 -8.52 -18.79 3.60
CA MET A 1 -7.34 -17.98 3.23
C MET A 1 -7.83 -16.90 2.31
N THR A 2 -7.63 -15.64 2.69
CA THR A 2 -8.18 -14.45 2.01
C THR A 2 -7.05 -13.73 1.33
N ARG A 3 -7.28 -13.17 0.14
CA ARG A 3 -6.35 -12.28 -0.55
C ARG A 3 -6.70 -10.83 -0.26
N ILE A 4 -5.77 -10.12 0.35
CA ILE A 4 -5.96 -8.77 0.86
C ILE A 4 -5.01 -7.82 0.14
N LEU A 5 -5.54 -6.84 -0.59
CA LEU A 5 -4.74 -5.76 -1.16
C LEU A 5 -4.71 -4.57 -0.21
N ILE A 6 -3.51 -4.11 0.15
CA ILE A 6 -3.32 -2.97 1.06
C ILE A 6 -2.55 -1.89 0.32
N THR A 7 -3.10 -0.68 0.27
CA THR A 7 -2.40 0.46 -0.33
C THR A 7 -1.50 1.15 0.70
N GLY A 8 -0.29 1.57 0.30
CA GLY A 8 0.61 2.35 1.17
C GLY A 8 1.29 1.52 2.26
N SER A 9 1.83 0.36 1.90
CA SER A 9 2.43 -0.60 2.84
C SER A 9 3.94 -0.42 3.07
N ASN A 10 4.57 0.64 2.56
CA ASN A 10 6.00 0.88 2.79
C ASN A 10 6.30 1.31 4.24
N SER A 11 5.30 1.82 4.98
CA SER A 11 5.48 2.34 6.34
C SER A 11 4.18 2.33 7.15
N GLY A 12 4.29 2.65 8.44
CA GLY A 12 3.14 2.93 9.31
C GLY A 12 2.13 1.78 9.39
N PHE A 13 0.85 2.13 9.43
CA PHE A 13 -0.24 1.16 9.57
C PHE A 13 -0.32 0.18 8.39
N GLY A 14 -0.03 0.61 7.16
CA GLY A 14 -0.04 -0.27 6.00
C GLY A 14 0.99 -1.41 6.10
N ARG A 15 2.20 -1.12 6.62
CA ARG A 15 3.23 -2.14 6.85
C ARG A 15 2.85 -3.09 7.99
N LEU A 16 2.39 -2.53 9.11
CA LEU A 16 1.95 -3.31 10.27
C LEU A 16 0.77 -4.23 9.92
N ALA A 17 -0.21 -3.72 9.18
CA ALA A 17 -1.34 -4.50 8.70
C ALA A 17 -0.88 -5.63 7.77
N ALA A 18 0.03 -5.36 6.82
CA ALA A 18 0.53 -6.37 5.91
C ALA A 18 1.22 -7.54 6.65
N LEU A 19 2.08 -7.22 7.61
CA LEU A 19 2.76 -8.23 8.42
C LEU A 19 1.76 -9.01 9.29
N SER A 20 0.89 -8.32 10.04
CA SER A 20 -0.06 -8.97 10.93
C SER A 20 -1.04 -9.88 10.19
N LEU A 21 -1.62 -9.43 9.08
CA LEU A 21 -2.55 -10.23 8.30
C LEU A 21 -1.87 -11.44 7.65
N SER A 22 -0.62 -11.30 7.21
CA SER A 22 0.12 -12.45 6.68
C SER A 22 0.49 -13.47 7.77
N ARG A 23 0.83 -13.00 8.99
CA ARG A 23 1.03 -13.88 10.17
C ARG A 23 -0.23 -14.64 10.57
N GLU A 24 -1.41 -14.08 10.29
CA GLU A 24 -2.70 -14.75 10.47
C GLU A 24 -3.05 -15.75 9.35
N GLY A 25 -2.16 -15.91 8.35
CA GLY A 25 -2.31 -16.89 7.27
C GLY A 25 -3.04 -16.37 6.04
N HIS A 26 -3.20 -15.06 5.88
CA HIS A 26 -3.73 -14.44 4.67
C HIS A 26 -2.65 -14.20 3.61
N GLN A 27 -3.05 -14.14 2.34
CA GLN A 27 -2.17 -13.65 1.26
C GLN A 27 -2.29 -12.14 1.19
N VAL A 28 -1.19 -11.41 1.38
CA VAL A 28 -1.21 -9.96 1.33
C VAL A 28 -0.54 -9.46 0.06
N ILE A 29 -1.25 -8.63 -0.70
CA ILE A 29 -0.66 -7.79 -1.75
C ILE A 29 -0.39 -6.43 -1.12
N ALA A 30 0.85 -6.19 -0.75
CA ALA A 30 1.31 -4.95 -0.15
C ALA A 30 1.79 -3.99 -1.25
N THR A 31 1.14 -2.82 -1.37
CA THR A 31 1.45 -1.90 -2.47
C THR A 31 2.08 -0.59 -2.01
N MET A 32 2.91 0.00 -2.86
CA MET A 32 3.57 1.28 -2.59
C MET A 32 4.04 1.94 -3.90
N ARG A 33 4.18 3.27 -3.89
CA ARG A 33 4.67 4.02 -5.07
C ARG A 33 6.14 3.73 -5.39
N THR A 34 6.97 3.55 -4.36
CA THR A 34 8.42 3.38 -4.51
C THR A 34 8.83 2.07 -3.87
N LEU A 35 9.08 1.05 -4.69
CA LEU A 35 9.43 -0.30 -4.23
C LEU A 35 10.68 -0.35 -3.35
N ALA A 36 11.65 0.54 -3.59
CA ALA A 36 12.86 0.65 -2.78
C ALA A 36 12.57 1.04 -1.32
N LYS A 37 11.41 1.63 -1.01
CA LYS A 37 10.99 1.94 0.36
C LYS A 37 10.35 0.75 1.08
N GLY A 38 10.19 -0.39 0.41
CA GLY A 38 9.61 -1.61 0.96
C GLY A 38 10.61 -2.56 1.62
N GLU A 39 11.88 -2.17 1.77
CA GLU A 39 12.95 -3.07 2.21
C GLU A 39 12.68 -3.72 3.57
N GLU A 40 12.23 -2.93 4.55
CA GLU A 40 11.92 -3.44 5.89
C GLU A 40 10.77 -4.46 5.87
N LEU A 41 9.75 -4.22 5.03
CA LEU A 41 8.63 -5.16 4.84
C LEU A 41 9.14 -6.45 4.19
N ARG A 42 9.98 -6.34 3.16
CA ARG A 42 10.55 -7.49 2.45
C ARG A 42 11.41 -8.34 3.38
N SER A 43 12.38 -7.73 4.08
CA SER A 43 13.25 -8.43 5.03
C SER A 43 12.42 -9.18 6.09
N THR A 44 11.45 -8.49 6.71
CA THR A 44 10.61 -9.13 7.74
C THR A 44 9.77 -10.27 7.15
N ALA A 45 9.23 -10.12 5.95
CA ALA A 45 8.45 -11.15 5.29
C ALA A 45 9.30 -12.38 4.94
N GLU A 46 10.54 -12.18 4.47
CA GLU A 46 11.49 -13.25 4.18
C GLU A 46 11.94 -13.98 5.44
N ASP A 47 12.31 -13.23 6.49
CA ASP A 47 12.77 -13.78 7.77
C ASP A 47 11.71 -14.65 8.46
N GLU A 48 10.44 -14.28 8.34
CA GLU A 48 9.30 -14.99 8.95
C GLU A 48 8.59 -15.97 8.00
N GLY A 49 8.98 -16.01 6.72
CA GLY A 49 8.32 -16.85 5.70
C GLY A 49 6.87 -16.45 5.41
N LEU A 50 6.57 -15.15 5.46
CA LEU A 50 5.22 -14.60 5.27
C LEU A 50 4.81 -14.59 3.80
N SER A 51 3.51 -14.82 3.55
CA SER A 51 2.90 -14.74 2.23
C SER A 51 2.54 -13.29 1.87
N ILE A 52 3.56 -12.51 1.54
CA ILE A 52 3.44 -11.11 1.12
C ILE A 52 4.02 -10.92 -0.28
N GLU A 53 3.17 -10.44 -1.19
CA GLU A 53 3.58 -9.98 -2.51
C GLU A 53 3.68 -8.45 -2.49
N ILE A 54 4.79 -7.90 -2.98
CA ILE A 54 4.98 -6.45 -3.07
C ILE A 54 4.74 -6.00 -4.50
N ARG A 55 3.80 -5.07 -4.70
CA ARG A 55 3.49 -4.46 -6.02
C ARG A 55 3.67 -2.95 -6.01
N GLN A 56 4.00 -2.39 -7.17
CA GLN A 56 4.01 -0.94 -7.35
C GLN A 56 2.57 -0.44 -7.55
N LEU A 57 2.19 0.62 -6.83
CA LEU A 57 0.91 1.28 -7.02
C LEU A 57 1.00 2.76 -6.65
N ASP A 58 0.66 3.62 -7.59
CA ASP A 58 0.17 4.97 -7.31
C ASP A 58 -1.35 4.98 -7.42
N VAL A 59 -2.04 5.23 -6.31
CA VAL A 59 -3.51 5.20 -6.23
C VAL A 59 -4.16 6.37 -6.98
N CYS A 60 -3.40 7.41 -7.32
CA CYS A 60 -3.86 8.56 -8.08
C CYS A 60 -3.67 8.39 -9.60
N ASP A 61 -3.01 7.32 -10.04
CA ASP A 61 -2.70 7.05 -11.45
C ASP A 61 -3.49 5.83 -11.96
N PRO A 62 -4.50 6.02 -12.82
CA PRO A 62 -5.30 4.92 -13.37
C PRO A 62 -4.48 3.84 -14.08
N ASP A 63 -3.41 4.22 -14.80
CA ASP A 63 -2.55 3.28 -15.52
C ASP A 63 -1.75 2.43 -14.51
N SER A 64 -1.31 3.04 -13.41
CA SER A 64 -0.67 2.32 -12.31
C SER A 64 -1.64 1.37 -11.60
N VAL A 65 -2.92 1.73 -11.46
CA VAL A 65 -3.95 0.87 -10.87
C VAL A 65 -4.17 -0.34 -11.78
N GLU A 66 -4.39 -0.12 -13.07
CA GLU A 66 -4.62 -1.18 -14.06
C GLU A 66 -3.43 -2.14 -14.11
N ALA A 67 -2.20 -1.62 -14.16
CA ALA A 67 -0.99 -2.44 -14.11
C ALA A 67 -0.86 -3.26 -12.83
N CYS A 68 -1.23 -2.70 -11.67
CA CYS A 68 -1.16 -3.40 -10.38
C CYS A 68 -2.15 -4.57 -10.28
N ILE A 69 -3.29 -4.51 -10.99
CA ILE A 69 -4.35 -5.53 -10.94
C ILE A 69 -4.49 -6.33 -12.24
N ALA A 70 -3.52 -6.21 -13.16
CA ALA A 70 -3.60 -6.80 -14.50
C ALA A 70 -3.68 -8.33 -14.52
N ASP A 71 -3.10 -9.00 -13.51
CA ASP A 71 -3.23 -10.45 -13.35
C ASP A 71 -4.64 -10.80 -12.88
N PRO A 72 -5.23 -11.91 -13.35
CA PRO A 72 -6.54 -12.39 -12.88
C PRO A 72 -6.42 -12.88 -11.43
N LEU A 73 -6.45 -11.92 -10.50
CA LEU A 73 -6.42 -12.15 -9.06
C LEU A 73 -7.77 -11.81 -8.47
N ASP A 74 -8.43 -12.80 -7.89
CA ASP A 74 -9.56 -12.55 -7.00
C ASP A 74 -9.03 -11.89 -5.74
N ILE A 75 -9.37 -10.61 -5.55
CA ILE A 75 -9.12 -9.84 -4.33
C ILE A 75 -10.40 -9.86 -3.50
N ASP A 76 -10.31 -10.40 -2.29
CA ASP A 76 -11.45 -10.48 -1.37
C ASP A 76 -11.64 -9.19 -0.56
N VAL A 77 -10.52 -8.54 -0.21
CA VAL A 77 -10.49 -7.37 0.66
C VAL A 77 -9.54 -6.32 0.11
N LEU A 78 -10.01 -5.08 0.07
CA LEU A 78 -9.22 -3.89 -0.22
C LEU A 78 -9.11 -3.03 1.04
N VAL A 79 -7.89 -2.73 1.46
CA VAL A 79 -7.59 -1.77 2.51
C VAL A 79 -7.03 -0.49 1.87
N ASN A 80 -7.90 0.52 1.74
CA ASN A 80 -7.52 1.86 1.28
C ASN A 80 -6.80 2.60 2.41
N ASN A 81 -5.48 2.46 2.47
CA ASN A 81 -4.64 3.04 3.53
C ASN A 81 -3.63 4.08 3.01
N ALA A 82 -3.27 4.06 1.72
CA ALA A 82 -2.36 5.04 1.14
C ALA A 82 -2.90 6.45 1.33
N GLY A 83 -2.09 7.31 1.93
CA GLY A 83 -2.42 8.69 2.20
C GLY A 83 -1.20 9.47 2.65
N PHE A 84 -1.31 10.79 2.60
CA PHE A 84 -0.33 11.70 3.18
C PHE A 84 -1.04 12.90 3.78
N GLU A 85 -0.35 13.58 4.68
CA GLU A 85 -0.85 14.76 5.36
C GLU A 85 -0.20 16.02 4.78
N VAL A 86 -1.01 17.06 4.64
CA VAL A 86 -0.56 18.44 4.44
C VAL A 86 -0.84 19.20 5.73
N GLN A 87 0.17 19.90 6.27
CA GLN A 87 0.07 20.69 7.49
C GLN A 87 0.29 22.17 7.18
N GLY A 88 -0.62 23.02 7.66
CA GLY A 88 -0.54 24.47 7.50
C GLY A 88 -1.89 25.13 7.85
N ALA A 89 -1.89 26.46 8.04
CA ALA A 89 -3.14 27.20 8.04
C ALA A 89 -3.78 27.13 6.64
N ILE A 90 -5.11 27.03 6.55
CA ILE A 90 -5.81 26.81 5.27
C ILE A 90 -5.44 27.89 4.24
N GLU A 91 -5.31 29.14 4.67
CA GLU A 91 -4.93 30.29 3.84
C GLU A 91 -3.47 30.28 3.38
N GLN A 92 -2.64 29.36 3.90
CA GLN A 92 -1.21 29.22 3.57
C GLN A 92 -0.92 27.99 2.70
N ILE A 93 -1.92 27.14 2.46
CA ILE A 93 -1.76 25.94 1.64
C ILE A 93 -2.01 26.31 0.17
N ASP A 94 -1.07 25.93 -0.68
CA ASP A 94 -1.22 26.07 -2.13
C ASP A 94 -2.36 25.16 -2.66
N ASP A 95 -3.18 25.70 -3.55
CA ASP A 95 -4.35 24.99 -4.11
C ASP A 95 -3.96 23.67 -4.77
N ALA A 96 -2.81 23.59 -5.46
CA ALA A 96 -2.38 22.37 -6.11
C ALA A 96 -1.92 21.32 -5.09
N LEU A 97 -1.27 21.74 -4.00
CA LEU A 97 -0.94 20.85 -2.88
C LEU A 97 -2.22 20.32 -2.19
N MET A 98 -3.22 21.19 -2.00
CA MET A 98 -4.51 20.79 -1.44
C MET A 98 -5.22 19.80 -2.35
N GLN A 99 -5.31 20.07 -3.65
CA GLN A 99 -5.92 19.15 -4.62
C GLN A 99 -5.21 17.81 -4.65
N ARG A 100 -3.88 17.77 -4.54
CA ARG A 100 -3.12 16.52 -4.53
C ARG A 100 -3.40 15.65 -3.30
N GLN A 101 -3.86 16.23 -2.19
CA GLN A 101 -4.20 15.48 -0.99
C GLN A 101 -5.49 14.66 -1.16
N PHE A 102 -6.36 15.05 -2.09
CA PHE A 102 -7.68 14.45 -2.34
C PHE A 102 -7.74 13.74 -3.71
#